data_AF-A0A7S7RM94-F1
#
_entry.id   AF-A0A7S7RM94-F1
#
_cell.length_a   1.000
_cell.length_b   1.000
_cell.length_c   1.000
_cell.angle_alpha   90.00
_cell.angle_beta   90.00
_cell.angle_gamma   90.00
#
_symmetry.space_group_name_H-M   'P 1'
#
loop_
_entity.id
_entity.type
_entity.pdbx_description
1 polymer ?
#
loop_
_entity_poly.entity_id
_entity_poly.type
_entity_poly.pdbx_seq_one_letter_code
_entity_poly.pdbx_strand_id
1 'polypeptide(L)'
;MKGELNTFEQDAKVGIFQNETCIAPNDANFDFHEKVKFKLFLNKNCKNLHITSKEEKEKNIDIPLKENYTNQYDKYIEIFKLNERYKVHKDIVFKMIQNAELYPESRLRELQDLTGIPFQQIKKDIFNLIDENEDLSKQPFSKLIKDISKELQLI
;
A
#
# COMPACT_ATOMS: atom_id res chain seq x y z
N MET A 1 -28.08 -13.57 -23.53
CA MET A 1 -29.08 -12.73 -22.84
C MET A 1 -28.36 -11.84 -21.85
N LYS A 2 -28.48 -10.52 -22.02
CA LYS A 2 -28.01 -9.52 -21.05
C LYS A 2 -29.16 -9.26 -20.08
N GLY A 3 -28.89 -9.43 -18.77
CA GLY A 3 -29.61 -8.81 -17.66
C GLY A 3 -31.13 -8.92 -17.65
N GLU A 4 -31.68 -10.07 -17.25
CA GLU A 4 -33.09 -10.21 -16.87
C GLU A 4 -33.31 -10.24 -15.35
N LEU A 5 -32.25 -10.28 -14.55
CA LEU A 5 -32.35 -10.35 -13.09
C LEU A 5 -32.53 -8.94 -12.53
N ASN A 6 -33.75 -8.63 -12.11
CA ASN A 6 -34.09 -7.39 -11.43
C ASN A 6 -33.59 -7.46 -9.98
N THR A 7 -32.45 -6.83 -9.68
CA THR A 7 -31.84 -6.85 -8.35
C THR A 7 -32.55 -5.97 -7.31
N PHE A 8 -33.63 -5.28 -7.71
CA PHE A 8 -34.40 -4.38 -6.84
C PHE A 8 -35.67 -5.03 -6.27
N GLU A 9 -36.03 -6.22 -6.74
CA GLU A 9 -37.12 -7.04 -6.20
C GLU A 9 -36.56 -8.37 -5.71
N GLN A 10 -37.12 -8.94 -4.63
CA GLN A 10 -36.72 -10.26 -4.14
C GLN A 10 -37.07 -11.34 -5.19
N ASP A 11 -36.13 -11.63 -6.08
CA ASP A 11 -36.21 -12.76 -7.00
C ASP A 11 -35.91 -14.05 -6.23
N ALA A 12 -36.87 -14.98 -6.18
CA ALA A 12 -36.72 -16.27 -5.51
C ALA A 12 -35.62 -17.17 -6.10
N LYS A 13 -35.06 -16.84 -7.28
CA LYS A 13 -33.89 -17.49 -7.89
C LYS A 13 -32.56 -16.95 -7.36
N VAL A 14 -32.59 -15.77 -6.75
CA VAL A 14 -31.46 -15.11 -6.12
C VAL A 14 -31.43 -15.67 -4.70
N GLY A 15 -30.57 -16.67 -4.46
CA GLY A 15 -30.49 -17.37 -3.17
C GLY A 15 -30.36 -16.39 -1.98
N ILE A 16 -30.66 -16.86 -0.76
CA ILE A 16 -30.49 -16.03 0.44
C ILE A 16 -29.00 -15.74 0.60
N PHE A 17 -28.57 -14.55 0.18
CA PHE A 17 -27.25 -14.04 0.52
C PHE A 17 -27.27 -13.76 2.02
N GLN A 18 -26.39 -14.44 2.77
CA GLN A 18 -26.15 -14.02 4.14
C GLN A 18 -25.67 -12.57 4.07
N ASN A 19 -26.38 -11.66 4.74
CA ASN A 19 -25.92 -10.29 4.87
C ASN A 19 -24.62 -10.33 5.66
N GLU A 20 -23.53 -10.24 4.93
CA GLU A 20 -22.20 -10.24 5.46
C GLU A 20 -22.00 -8.97 6.29
N THR A 21 -21.62 -9.13 7.56
CA THR A 21 -21.42 -8.00 8.49
C THR A 21 -20.16 -7.23 8.15
N CYS A 22 -20.26 -6.30 7.20
CA CYS A 22 -19.28 -5.25 6.96
C CYS A 22 -19.80 -3.96 7.56
N ILE A 23 -18.91 -3.17 8.17
CA ILE A 23 -19.22 -1.77 8.47
C ILE A 23 -19.55 -1.06 7.15
N ALA A 24 -20.63 -0.29 7.13
CA ALA A 24 -21.04 0.41 5.92
C ALA A 24 -20.04 1.55 5.60
N PRO A 25 -19.75 1.85 4.32
CA PRO A 25 -18.80 2.92 3.96
C PRO A 25 -19.20 4.32 4.43
N ASN A 26 -20.49 4.52 4.71
CA ASN A 26 -21.05 5.76 5.23
C ASN A 26 -21.26 5.74 6.76
N ASP A 27 -20.85 4.67 7.44
CA ASP A 27 -20.88 4.61 8.90
C ASP A 27 -19.87 5.61 9.48
N ALA A 28 -20.23 6.30 10.56
CA ALA A 28 -19.35 7.27 11.21
C ALA A 28 -18.03 6.66 11.71
N ASN A 29 -17.99 5.35 11.97
CA ASN A 29 -16.80 4.63 12.41
C ASN A 29 -16.00 4.00 11.26
N PHE A 30 -16.43 4.20 10.01
CA PHE A 30 -15.73 3.74 8.83
C PHE A 30 -14.47 4.57 8.61
N ASP A 31 -13.32 3.91 8.73
CA ASP A 31 -12.01 4.51 8.54
C ASP A 31 -11.05 3.48 7.97
N PHE A 32 -11.23 3.17 6.68
CA PHE A 32 -10.34 2.27 5.96
C PHE A 32 -8.92 2.85 5.85
N HIS A 33 -8.80 4.19 5.75
CA HIS A 33 -7.52 4.83 5.50
C HIS A 33 -6.55 4.65 6.66
N GLU A 34 -7.02 4.84 7.90
CA GLU A 34 -6.19 4.71 9.09
C GLU A 34 -6.16 3.31 9.69
N LYS A 35 -7.25 2.55 9.61
CA LYS A 35 -7.29 1.21 10.24
C LYS A 35 -6.60 0.14 9.40
N VAL A 36 -6.61 0.27 8.07
CA VAL A 36 -5.99 -0.69 7.14
C VAL A 36 -4.74 -0.07 6.54
N LYS A 37 -3.59 -0.72 6.70
CA LYS A 37 -2.30 -0.24 6.15
C LYS A 37 -1.60 -1.32 5.36
N PHE A 38 -0.80 -0.93 4.37
CA PHE A 38 0.16 -1.86 3.76
C PHE A 38 1.24 -2.22 4.77
N LYS A 39 1.57 -3.52 4.86
CA LYS A 39 2.64 -4.03 5.70
C LYS A 39 3.73 -4.64 4.84
N LEU A 40 4.98 -4.27 5.10
CA LEU A 40 6.12 -4.83 4.39
C LEU A 40 6.60 -6.11 5.08
N PHE A 41 6.51 -7.24 4.37
CA PHE A 41 7.11 -8.49 4.80
C PHE A 41 8.28 -8.84 3.87
N LEU A 42 9.46 -8.99 4.47
CA LEU A 42 10.66 -9.47 3.80
C LEU A 42 10.90 -10.92 4.17
N ASN A 43 11.17 -11.76 3.18
CA ASN A 43 11.54 -13.15 3.43
C ASN A 43 12.87 -13.22 4.20
N LYS A 44 13.01 -14.18 5.11
CA LYS A 44 14.22 -14.42 5.93
C LYS A 44 15.50 -14.61 5.12
N ASN A 45 15.36 -14.97 3.85
CA ASN A 45 16.49 -15.14 2.92
C ASN A 45 17.03 -13.80 2.37
N CYS A 46 16.30 -12.70 2.52
CA CYS A 46 16.78 -11.35 2.19
C CYS A 46 17.67 -10.83 3.32
N LYS A 47 18.91 -11.32 3.37
CA LYS A 47 19.83 -10.92 4.42
C LYS A 47 20.27 -9.46 4.34
N ASN A 48 20.20 -8.78 3.19
CA ASN A 48 20.79 -7.44 3.01
C ASN A 48 20.07 -6.51 2.00
N LEU A 49 18.74 -6.55 1.83
CA LEU A 49 17.97 -5.73 0.85
C LEU A 49 18.42 -5.79 -0.64
N HIS A 50 19.55 -6.43 -0.95
CA HIS A 50 20.10 -6.77 -2.25
C HIS A 50 19.21 -7.82 -2.93
N ILE A 51 18.05 -7.40 -3.38
CA ILE A 51 17.19 -8.14 -4.29
C ILE A 51 17.58 -7.68 -5.69
N THR A 52 18.19 -8.55 -6.48
CA THR A 52 18.85 -8.16 -7.73
C THR A 52 18.03 -8.52 -8.97
N SER A 53 17.18 -9.54 -8.87
CA SER A 53 16.37 -10.04 -10.00
C SER A 53 14.86 -9.86 -9.80
N LYS A 54 14.10 -9.82 -10.89
CA LYS A 54 12.62 -9.73 -10.86
C LYS A 54 11.98 -10.91 -10.12
N GLU A 55 12.53 -12.10 -10.28
CA GLU A 55 12.04 -13.32 -9.64
C GLU A 55 12.29 -13.32 -8.12
N GLU A 56 13.40 -12.73 -7.67
CA GLU A 56 13.65 -12.50 -6.25
C GLU A 56 12.67 -11.48 -5.66
N LYS A 57 12.24 -10.46 -6.42
CA LYS A 57 11.25 -9.46 -5.96
C LYS A 57 9.92 -10.13 -5.60
N GLU A 58 9.43 -10.98 -6.49
CA GLU A 58 8.12 -11.63 -6.31
C GLU A 58 8.10 -12.61 -5.15
N LYS A 59 9.21 -13.33 -4.94
CA LYS A 59 9.32 -14.36 -3.88
C LYS A 59 9.68 -13.81 -2.52
N ASN A 60 10.35 -12.66 -2.45
CA ASN A 60 10.92 -12.18 -1.20
C ASN A 60 10.24 -10.97 -0.59
N ILE A 61 9.45 -10.22 -1.37
CA ILE A 61 8.68 -9.07 -0.86
C ILE A 61 7.21 -9.44 -0.88
N ASP A 62 6.53 -9.25 0.25
CA ASP A 62 5.08 -9.26 0.31
C ASP A 62 4.52 -8.00 0.96
N ILE A 63 3.40 -7.52 0.41
CA ILE A 63 2.80 -6.23 0.78
C ILE A 63 1.28 -6.32 1.00
N PRO A 64 0.81 -7.20 1.90
CA PRO A 64 -0.61 -7.30 2.19
C PRO A 64 -1.13 -6.03 2.87
N LEU A 65 -2.35 -5.65 2.51
CA LEU A 65 -3.19 -4.79 3.34
C LEU A 65 -3.59 -5.59 4.58
N LYS A 66 -3.34 -5.01 5.75
CA LYS A 66 -3.76 -5.57 7.03
C LYS A 66 -4.43 -4.50 7.86
N GLU A 67 -5.55 -4.88 8.46
CA GLU A 67 -6.16 -4.09 9.51
C GLU A 67 -5.40 -4.28 10.84
N ASN A 68 -5.28 -3.21 11.61
CA ASN A 68 -4.73 -3.28 12.95
C ASN A 68 -5.82 -3.70 13.95
N TYR A 69 -5.55 -4.75 14.74
CA TYR A 69 -6.32 -5.18 15.91
C TYR A 69 -7.75 -5.70 15.67
N THR A 70 -8.31 -5.59 14.46
CA THR A 70 -9.64 -6.12 14.10
C THR A 70 -9.67 -6.70 12.68
N ASN A 71 -10.83 -7.19 12.22
CA ASN A 71 -11.07 -7.77 10.90
C ASN A 71 -12.30 -7.17 10.19
N GLN A 72 -12.70 -5.96 10.56
CA GLN A 72 -13.86 -5.25 10.01
C GLN A 72 -13.74 -4.99 8.50
N TYR A 73 -12.52 -4.88 7.98
CA TYR A 73 -12.28 -4.58 6.56
C TYR A 73 -11.81 -5.77 5.72
N ASP A 74 -11.62 -6.95 6.30
CA ASP A 74 -11.09 -8.13 5.58
C ASP A 74 -11.92 -8.46 4.32
N LYS A 75 -13.25 -8.35 4.45
CA LYS A 75 -14.18 -8.57 3.33
C LYS A 75 -14.06 -7.53 2.22
N TYR A 76 -13.80 -6.27 2.56
CA TYR A 76 -13.49 -5.25 1.55
C TYR A 76 -12.22 -5.63 0.79
N ILE A 77 -11.18 -6.05 1.51
CA ILE A 77 -9.90 -6.47 0.90
C ILE A 77 -10.13 -7.68 -0.01
N GLU A 78 -10.93 -8.66 0.41
CA GLU A 78 -11.27 -9.87 -0.33
C GLU A 78 -12.10 -9.60 -1.58
N ILE A 79 -13.28 -8.97 -1.43
CA ILE A 79 -14.25 -8.74 -2.52
C ILE A 79 -13.63 -7.88 -3.62
N PHE A 80 -12.94 -6.81 -3.24
CA PHE A 80 -12.25 -5.93 -4.20
C PHE A 80 -10.92 -6.51 -4.70
N LYS A 81 -10.48 -7.64 -4.14
CA LYS A 81 -9.20 -8.31 -4.43
C LYS A 81 -8.03 -7.36 -4.31
N LEU A 82 -8.04 -6.50 -3.28
CA LEU A 82 -7.06 -5.42 -3.15
C LEU A 82 -5.65 -5.98 -3.08
N ASN A 83 -5.41 -7.02 -2.28
CA ASN A 83 -4.08 -7.65 -2.18
C ASN A 83 -3.55 -8.14 -3.53
N GLU A 84 -4.37 -8.82 -4.33
CA GLU A 84 -3.96 -9.29 -5.67
C GLU A 84 -3.69 -8.14 -6.64
N ARG A 85 -4.48 -7.06 -6.57
CA ARG A 85 -4.26 -5.86 -7.39
C ARG A 85 -2.94 -5.17 -7.05
N TYR A 86 -2.59 -5.07 -5.77
CA TYR A 86 -1.33 -4.42 -5.37
C TYR A 86 -0.11 -5.33 -5.54
N LYS A 87 -0.30 -6.66 -5.58
CA LYS A 87 0.78 -7.64 -5.81
C LYS A 87 1.56 -7.41 -7.11
N VAL A 88 0.90 -6.91 -8.15
CA VAL A 88 1.56 -6.60 -9.44
C VAL A 88 2.37 -5.30 -9.39
N HIS A 89 2.23 -4.50 -8.33
CA HIS A 89 2.91 -3.21 -8.14
C HIS A 89 4.01 -3.27 -7.06
N LYS A 90 4.54 -4.47 -6.79
CA LYS A 90 5.67 -4.69 -5.86
C LYS A 90 6.94 -3.99 -6.31
N ASP A 91 7.07 -3.65 -7.59
CA ASP A 91 8.19 -2.91 -8.16
C ASP A 91 8.34 -1.51 -7.56
N ILE A 92 7.22 -0.85 -7.22
CA ILE A 92 7.22 0.46 -6.54
C ILE A 92 7.92 0.33 -5.18
N VAL A 93 7.46 -0.62 -4.36
CA VAL A 93 8.00 -0.87 -3.01
C VAL A 93 9.46 -1.30 -3.08
N PHE A 94 9.79 -2.15 -4.05
CA PHE A 94 11.16 -2.56 -4.29
C PHE A 94 12.07 -1.36 -4.61
N LYS A 95 11.64 -0.42 -5.45
CA LYS A 95 12.43 0.77 -5.75
C LYS A 95 12.61 1.66 -4.52
N MET A 96 11.60 1.77 -3.66
CA MET A 96 11.73 2.49 -2.38
C MET A 96 12.78 1.83 -1.47
N ILE A 97 12.77 0.50 -1.38
CA ILE A 97 13.77 -0.27 -0.62
C ILE A 97 15.18 -0.04 -1.16
N GLN A 98 15.36 -0.13 -2.48
CA GLN A 98 16.68 0.10 -3.10
C GLN A 98 17.18 1.52 -2.86
N ASN A 99 16.30 2.52 -2.99
CA ASN A 99 16.67 3.90 -2.71
C ASN A 99 17.07 4.08 -1.24
N ALA A 100 16.41 3.37 -0.31
CA ALA A 100 16.74 3.48 1.12
C ALA A 100 18.10 2.89 1.44
N GLU A 101 18.48 1.85 0.71
CA GLU A 101 19.80 1.24 0.80
C GLU A 101 20.90 2.07 0.12
N LEU A 102 20.63 2.61 -1.07
CA LEU A 102 21.61 3.39 -1.84
C LEU A 102 21.85 4.79 -1.25
N TYR A 103 20.83 5.37 -0.62
CA TYR A 103 20.86 6.72 -0.09
C TYR A 103 20.56 6.73 1.42
N PRO A 104 21.46 6.15 2.26
CA PRO A 104 21.37 6.33 3.69
C PRO A 104 21.53 7.82 4.04
N GLU A 105 21.12 8.20 5.26
CA GLU A 105 21.12 9.61 5.68
C GLU A 105 22.46 10.31 5.45
N SER A 106 23.60 9.64 5.68
CA SER A 106 24.93 10.20 5.41
C SER A 106 25.11 10.62 3.94
N ARG A 107 24.65 9.80 2.99
CA ARG A 107 24.70 10.13 1.55
C ARG A 107 23.77 11.28 1.21
N LEU A 108 22.59 11.35 1.83
CA LEU A 108 21.67 12.47 1.63
C LEU A 108 22.27 13.80 2.13
N ARG A 109 23.03 13.77 3.24
CA ARG A 109 23.78 14.93 3.74
C ARG A 109 24.90 15.34 2.79
N GLU A 110 25.68 14.38 2.27
CA GLU A 110 26.69 14.65 1.24
C GLU A 110 26.07 15.34 0.01
N LEU A 111 24.91 14.86 -0.46
CA LEU A 111 24.20 15.48 -1.58
C LEU A 111 23.72 16.90 -1.24
N GLN A 112 23.23 17.14 -0.03
CA GLN A 112 22.85 18.47 0.44
C GLN A 112 24.04 19.43 0.37
N ASP A 113 25.21 19.01 0.89
CA ASP A 113 26.41 19.86 0.93
C ASP A 113 26.96 20.15 -0.47
N LEU A 114 26.90 19.17 -1.39
CA LEU A 114 27.39 19.31 -2.76
C LEU A 114 26.45 20.14 -3.66
N THR A 115 25.14 20.01 -3.48
CA THR A 115 24.15 20.63 -4.39
C THR A 115 23.55 21.92 -3.84
N GLY A 116 23.63 22.14 -2.52
CA GLY A 116 22.91 23.21 -1.83
C GLY A 116 21.39 23.01 -1.75
N ILE A 117 20.87 21.87 -2.24
CA ILE A 117 19.44 21.55 -2.18
C ILE A 117 19.07 21.19 -0.73
N PRO A 118 17.94 21.68 -0.19
CA PRO A 118 17.49 21.33 1.15
C PRO A 118 17.33 19.81 1.34
N PHE A 119 17.81 19.29 2.47
CA PHE A 119 17.73 17.85 2.80
C PHE A 119 16.35 17.23 2.59
N GLN A 120 15.29 17.94 3.00
CA GLN A 120 13.91 17.47 2.85
C GLN A 120 13.49 17.35 1.38
N GLN A 121 13.94 18.27 0.53
CA GLN A 121 13.66 18.23 -0.91
C GLN A 121 14.39 17.06 -1.56
N ILE A 122 15.67 16.84 -1.24
CA ILE A 122 16.44 15.69 -1.72
C ILE A 122 15.75 14.38 -1.33
N LYS A 123 15.30 14.29 -0.07
CA LYS A 123 14.57 13.11 0.44
C LYS A 123 13.26 12.90 -0.33
N LYS A 124 12.49 13.96 -0.56
CA LYS A 124 11.24 13.91 -1.35
C LYS A 124 11.50 13.42 -2.78
N ASP A 125 12.53 13.94 -3.44
CA ASP A 125 12.85 13.61 -4.83
C ASP A 125 13.38 12.18 -5.00
N ILE A 126 14.23 11.71 -4.08
CA ILE A 126 14.79 10.36 -4.14
C ILE A 126 13.75 9.30 -3.81
N PHE A 127 12.92 9.54 -2.79
CA PHE A 127 11.98 8.54 -2.29
C PHE A 127 10.56 8.71 -2.85
N ASN A 128 10.31 9.75 -3.65
CA ASN A 128 8.98 10.13 -4.14
C ASN A 128 7.97 10.25 -2.98
N LEU A 129 8.38 10.92 -1.90
CA LEU A 129 7.57 11.07 -0.70
C LEU A 129 6.38 12.00 -0.96
N ILE A 130 5.26 11.68 -0.32
CA ILE A 130 4.03 12.46 -0.37
C ILE A 130 3.95 13.25 0.92
N ASP A 131 3.65 14.54 0.83
CA ASP A 131 3.58 15.38 2.04
C ASP A 131 2.42 14.91 2.92
N GLU A 132 2.57 15.00 4.25
CA GLU A 132 1.56 14.47 5.17
C GLU A 132 0.17 15.09 4.98
N ASN A 133 0.16 16.38 4.61
CA ASN A 133 -1.03 17.20 4.37
C ASN A 133 -1.56 17.10 2.93
N GLU A 134 -0.90 16.33 2.07
CA GLU A 134 -1.29 16.20 0.68
C GLU A 134 -2.47 15.23 0.54
N ASP A 135 -3.44 15.62 -0.29
CA ASP A 135 -4.61 14.81 -0.59
C ASP A 135 -4.18 13.59 -1.41
N LEU A 136 -4.19 12.43 -0.75
CA LEU A 136 -3.78 11.15 -1.33
C LEU A 136 -4.62 10.76 -2.55
N SER A 137 -5.82 11.30 -2.72
CA SER A 137 -6.64 11.01 -3.90
C SER A 137 -6.04 11.57 -5.20
N LYS A 138 -5.08 12.50 -5.11
CA LYS A 138 -4.49 13.19 -6.27
C LYS A 138 -3.39 12.41 -6.97
N GLN A 139 -2.79 11.41 -6.31
CA GLN A 139 -1.70 10.62 -6.88
C GLN A 139 -2.02 9.11 -6.81
N PRO A 140 -1.84 8.36 -7.91
CA PRO A 140 -1.99 6.91 -7.87
C PRO A 140 -1.00 6.28 -6.88
N PHE A 141 -1.41 5.20 -6.23
CA PHE A 141 -0.60 4.46 -5.25
C PHE A 141 -0.14 5.28 -4.03
N SER A 142 -0.70 6.47 -3.82
CA SER A 142 -0.36 7.34 -2.69
C SER A 142 -0.42 6.65 -1.33
N LYS A 143 -1.46 5.85 -1.10
CA LYS A 143 -1.60 5.03 0.11
C LYS A 143 -0.46 4.02 0.26
N LEU A 144 -0.11 3.31 -0.82
CA LEU A 144 0.99 2.35 -0.82
C LEU A 144 2.31 3.04 -0.48
N ILE A 145 2.62 4.14 -1.17
CA ILE A 145 3.85 4.91 -0.97
C ILE A 145 3.92 5.45 0.46
N LYS A 146 2.84 6.04 0.98
CA LYS A 146 2.79 6.59 2.34
C LYS A 146 2.96 5.51 3.41
N ASP A 147 2.21 4.42 3.31
CA ASP A 147 2.26 3.33 4.29
C ASP A 147 3.66 2.68 4.31
N ILE A 148 4.23 2.40 3.12
CA ILE A 148 5.56 1.80 3.01
C ILE A 148 6.67 2.76 3.44
N SER A 149 6.54 4.07 3.17
CA SER A 149 7.51 5.07 3.64
C SER A 149 7.61 5.08 5.17
N LYS A 150 6.47 4.92 5.87
CA LYS A 150 6.45 4.78 7.33
C LYS A 150 7.08 3.46 7.79
N GLU A 151 6.77 2.34 7.12
CA GLU A 151 7.37 1.04 7.45
C GLU A 151 8.89 1.02 7.25
N LEU A 152 9.40 1.79 6.28
CA LEU A 152 10.84 1.97 6.01
C LEU A 152 11.49 3.09 6.85
N GLN A 153 10.75 3.75 7.75
CA GLN A 153 11.23 4.88 8.58
C GLN A 153 11.79 6.05 7.75
N LEU A 154 11.24 6.25 6.55
CA LEU A 154 11.57 7.39 5.69
C LEU A 154 10.77 8.64 6.09
N ILE A 155 9.65 8.48 6.79
CA ILE A 155 8.83 9.56 7.37
C ILE A 155 8.32 9.14 8.73
#